data_AF-A0A1H8RLX0-F1
#
_entry.id   AF-A0A1H8RLX0-F1
#
_cell.length_a   1.000
_cell.length_b   1.000
_cell.length_c   1.000
_cell.angle_alpha   90.00
_cell.angle_beta   90.00
_cell.angle_gamma   90.00
#
_symmetry.space_group_name_H-M   'P 1'
#
loop_
_entity.id
_entity.type
_entity.pdbx_description
1 polymer ?
#
loop_
_entity_poly.entity_id
_entity_poly.type
_entity_poly.pdbx_seq_one_letter_code
_entity_poly.pdbx_strand_id
1 'polypeptide(L)'
;MYFLHADIALDAIGGVLGRRRVRGFTLERVVDLTEAGTSVWQEAAVCDGRRLILWHSEELADDKAPGGTVLDSSVQVLPLDSIGHVGMRTLVGRDEDGRRIDRGVYVVLATGMPHELSAVTADPDSPLPVTSAKFRPEAFRFSKSLDDGGPGQIARLIDFGRLLGRLVPS
;
A
#
# COMPACT_ATOMS: atom_id res chain seq x y z
N MET A 1 -12.78 -5.25 15.21
CA MET A 1 -12.58 -4.11 14.30
C MET A 1 -11.15 -4.21 13.77
N TYR A 2 -10.91 -4.09 12.45
CA TYR A 2 -9.56 -4.31 11.87
C TYR A 2 -8.64 -3.09 12.08
N PHE A 3 -9.19 -1.88 12.05
CA PHE A 3 -8.48 -0.62 12.30
C PHE A 3 -8.68 -0.12 13.74
N LEU A 4 -7.65 0.51 14.32
CA LEU A 4 -7.74 1.19 15.62
C LEU A 4 -8.65 2.43 15.52
N HIS A 5 -8.45 3.24 14.48
CA HIS A 5 -9.21 4.46 14.21
C HIS A 5 -10.09 4.34 12.95
N ALA A 6 -11.03 3.39 12.99
CA ALA A 6 -11.89 3.09 11.84
C ALA A 6 -12.81 4.26 11.44
N ASP A 7 -13.24 5.06 12.40
CA ASP A 7 -14.01 6.29 12.21
C ASP A 7 -13.22 7.37 11.46
N ILE A 8 -11.96 7.59 11.85
CA ILE A 8 -11.05 8.53 11.17
C ILE A 8 -10.81 8.09 9.73
N ALA A 9 -10.55 6.78 9.51
CA ALA A 9 -10.40 6.23 8.16
C ALA A 9 -11.65 6.46 7.30
N LEU A 10 -12.84 6.20 7.87
CA LEU A 10 -14.11 6.35 7.15
C LEU A 10 -14.43 7.81 6.83
N ASP A 11 -14.16 8.73 7.76
CA ASP A 11 -14.35 10.17 7.54
C ASP A 11 -13.41 10.69 6.44
N ALA A 12 -12.12 10.37 6.54
CA ALA A 12 -11.09 10.79 5.59
C ALA A 12 -11.35 10.23 4.17
N ILE A 13 -11.65 8.93 4.06
CA ILE A 13 -12.00 8.31 2.77
C ILE A 13 -13.34 8.85 2.27
N GLY A 14 -14.34 9.01 3.14
CA GLY A 14 -15.68 9.50 2.81
C GLY A 14 -15.65 10.89 2.19
N GLY A 15 -14.86 11.80 2.77
CA GLY A 15 -14.65 13.16 2.26
C GLY A 15 -14.13 13.20 0.82
N VAL A 16 -13.32 12.22 0.43
CA VAL A 16 -12.72 12.13 -0.93
C VAL A 16 -13.56 11.30 -1.90
N LEU A 17 -14.17 10.23 -1.41
CA LEU A 17 -15.00 9.32 -2.21
C LEU A 17 -16.28 10.02 -2.68
N GLY A 18 -16.87 10.87 -1.83
CA GLY A 18 -18.13 11.56 -2.11
C GLY A 18 -19.24 10.56 -2.42
N ARG A 19 -19.87 10.69 -3.59
CA ARG A 19 -20.98 9.82 -4.03
C ARG A 19 -20.53 8.63 -4.88
N ARG A 20 -19.23 8.45 -5.09
CA ARG A 20 -18.68 7.37 -5.93
C ARG A 20 -18.84 6.03 -5.20
N ARG A 21 -19.01 4.96 -5.97
CA ARG A 21 -19.07 3.60 -5.41
C ARG A 21 -17.67 3.01 -5.29
N VAL A 22 -17.37 2.39 -4.15
CA VAL A 22 -16.19 1.54 -4.00
C VAL A 22 -16.34 0.34 -4.95
N ARG A 23 -15.33 0.13 -5.80
CA ARG A 23 -15.25 -0.99 -6.74
C ARG A 23 -14.39 -2.13 -6.22
N GLY A 24 -13.41 -1.81 -5.39
CA GLY A 24 -12.57 -2.77 -4.67
C GLY A 24 -11.70 -2.03 -3.65
N PHE A 25 -11.22 -2.77 -2.66
CA PHE A 25 -10.34 -2.24 -1.64
C PHE A 25 -9.44 -3.33 -1.05
N THR A 26 -8.33 -2.92 -0.45
CA THR A 26 -7.51 -3.75 0.44
C THR A 26 -7.17 -2.95 1.70
N LEU A 27 -6.91 -3.67 2.79
CA LEU A 27 -6.55 -3.08 4.08
C LEU A 27 -5.24 -3.70 4.56
N GLU A 28 -4.37 -2.86 5.10
CA GLU A 28 -3.13 -3.25 5.76
C GLU A 28 -3.13 -2.78 7.21
N ARG A 29 -2.55 -3.61 8.06
CA ARG A 29 -2.28 -3.26 9.46
C ARG A 29 -0.99 -3.95 9.86
N VAL A 30 -0.01 -3.15 10.22
CA VAL A 30 1.28 -3.61 10.72
C VAL A 30 1.42 -3.09 12.14
N VAL A 31 1.73 -4.00 13.04
CA VAL A 31 2.02 -3.66 14.44
C VAL A 31 3.52 -3.79 14.60
N ASP A 32 4.18 -2.69 14.91
CA ASP A 32 5.61 -2.67 15.20
C ASP A 32 5.85 -2.49 16.70
N LEU A 33 6.83 -3.22 17.22
CA LEU A 33 7.25 -3.13 18.61
C LEU A 33 8.53 -2.32 18.66
N THR A 34 8.40 -1.04 19.00
CA THR A 34 9.52 -0.11 19.12
C THR A 34 9.98 0.04 20.58
N GLU A 35 11.17 0.61 20.81
CA GLU A 35 11.65 0.94 22.16
C GLU A 35 10.74 1.95 22.88
N ALA A 36 9.98 2.76 22.13
CA ALA A 36 9.01 3.73 22.64
C ALA A 36 7.61 3.12 22.91
N GLY A 37 7.40 1.84 22.59
CA GLY A 37 6.11 1.16 22.72
C GLY A 37 5.63 0.52 21.41
N THR A 38 4.35 0.17 21.36
CA THR A 38 3.73 -0.41 20.16
C THR A 38 3.31 0.69 19.20
N SER A 39 3.87 0.74 17.98
CA SER A 39 3.36 1.56 16.87
C SER A 39 2.41 0.72 16.02
N VAL A 40 1.31 1.31 15.57
CA VAL A 40 0.35 0.65 14.68
C VAL A 40 0.24 1.46 13.40
N TRP A 41 0.85 0.93 12.34
CA TRP A 41 0.68 1.44 10.99
C TRP A 41 -0.53 0.79 10.34
N GLN A 42 -1.35 1.60 9.67
CA GLN A 42 -2.58 1.15 9.04
C GLN A 42 -2.75 1.80 7.68
N GLU A 43 -3.31 1.07 6.73
CA GLU A 43 -3.57 1.60 5.40
C GLU A 43 -4.83 1.01 4.79
N ALA A 44 -5.57 1.84 4.06
CA ALA A 44 -6.66 1.43 3.20
C ALA A 44 -6.41 1.93 1.79
N ALA A 45 -6.38 1.03 0.83
CA ALA A 45 -6.39 1.36 -0.58
C ALA A 45 -7.78 1.07 -1.15
N VAL A 46 -8.40 2.08 -1.75
CA VAL A 46 -9.77 2.06 -2.26
C VAL A 46 -9.76 2.47 -3.73
N CYS A 47 -10.35 1.64 -4.59
CA CYS A 47 -10.56 1.96 -5.99
C CYS A 47 -12.03 2.32 -6.22
N ASP A 48 -12.30 3.52 -6.75
CA ASP A 48 -13.66 3.98 -7.09
C ASP A 48 -14.03 3.77 -8.57
N GLY A 49 -13.13 3.11 -9.32
CA GLY A 49 -13.23 2.88 -10.76
C GLY A 49 -12.52 3.91 -11.63
N ARG A 50 -12.08 5.04 -11.07
CA ARG A 50 -11.31 6.08 -11.77
C ARG A 50 -10.08 6.54 -11.01
N ARG A 51 -10.11 6.41 -9.69
CA ARG A 51 -9.05 6.85 -8.78
C ARG A 51 -8.71 5.73 -7.81
N LEU A 52 -7.45 5.70 -7.42
CA LEU A 52 -6.96 5.01 -6.25
C LEU A 52 -6.89 6.04 -5.11
N ILE A 53 -7.63 5.78 -4.04
CA ILE A 53 -7.62 6.57 -2.80
C ILE A 53 -6.84 5.76 -1.78
N LEU A 54 -5.78 6.33 -1.24
CA LEU A 54 -4.92 5.73 -0.24
C LEU A 54 -5.08 6.52 1.05
N TRP A 55 -5.56 5.86 2.08
CA TRP A 55 -5.52 6.38 3.43
C TRP A 55 -4.45 5.63 4.21
N HIS A 56 -3.64 6.35 4.98
CA HIS A 56 -2.70 5.74 5.92
C HIS A 56 -2.83 6.41 7.29
N SER A 57 -2.49 5.67 8.34
CA SER A 57 -2.31 6.27 9.66
C SER A 57 -1.23 5.58 10.46
N GLU A 58 -0.60 6.33 11.34
CA GLU A 58 0.35 5.83 12.33
C GLU A 58 0.10 6.51 13.68
N GLU A 59 0.04 5.73 14.75
CA GLU A 59 0.01 6.26 16.12
C GLU A 59 1.44 6.56 16.57
N LEU A 60 1.72 7.82 16.88
CA LEU A 60 3.02 8.33 17.27
C LEU A 60 3.00 8.76 18.74
N ALA A 61 4.06 8.45 19.47
CA ALA A 61 4.23 8.96 20.84
C ALA A 61 4.47 10.48 20.82
N ASP A 62 3.72 11.22 21.64
CA ASP A 62 3.87 12.66 21.84
C ASP A 62 3.62 13.00 23.32
N ASP A 63 4.68 13.41 24.01
CA ASP A 63 4.67 13.70 25.45
C ASP A 63 3.86 14.96 25.82
N LYS A 64 3.53 15.80 24.84
CA LYS A 64 2.72 17.01 25.01
C LYS A 64 1.25 16.78 24.69
N ALA A 65 0.92 15.70 23.98
CA ALA A 65 -0.45 15.36 23.65
C ALA A 65 -1.18 14.77 24.88
N PRO A 66 -2.42 15.20 25.16
CA PRO A 66 -3.25 14.52 26.15
C PRO A 66 -3.42 13.04 25.77
N GLY A 67 -2.95 12.14 26.63
CA GLY A 67 -2.97 10.69 26.38
C GLY A 67 -1.63 10.11 25.88
N GLY A 68 -0.63 10.95 25.61
CA GLY A 68 0.73 10.52 25.27
C GLY A 68 0.93 10.07 23.83
N THR A 69 -0.11 10.13 22.99
CA THR A 69 -0.04 9.78 21.56
C THR A 69 -0.80 10.79 20.69
N VAL A 70 -0.37 10.88 19.43
CA VAL A 70 -1.08 11.55 18.34
C VAL A 70 -1.23 10.58 17.17
N LEU A 71 -2.27 10.79 16.35
CA LEU A 71 -2.45 10.05 15.11
C LEU A 71 -1.97 10.90 13.94
N ASP A 72 -0.94 10.43 13.23
CA ASP A 72 -0.60 10.96 11.91
C ASP A 72 -1.50 10.28 10.87
N SER A 73 -2.23 11.06 10.07
CA SER A 73 -3.22 10.55 9.11
C SER A 73 -3.05 11.16 7.71
N SER A 74 -2.76 10.25 6.79
CA SER A 74 -2.65 10.34 5.33
C SER A 74 -3.95 10.25 4.52
N VAL A 75 -4.23 11.13 3.55
CA VAL A 75 -5.02 10.74 2.36
C VAL A 75 -4.34 11.21 1.07
N GLN A 76 -4.10 10.27 0.17
CA GLN A 76 -3.61 10.51 -1.18
C GLN A 76 -4.61 10.01 -2.22
N VAL A 77 -4.68 10.69 -3.35
CA VAL A 77 -5.62 10.38 -4.43
C VAL A 77 -4.88 10.39 -5.75
N LEU A 78 -4.81 9.24 -6.39
CA LEU A 78 -4.18 9.09 -7.70
C LEU A 78 -5.24 8.75 -8.74
N PRO A 79 -5.29 9.44 -9.89
CA PRO A 79 -6.09 8.96 -11.00
C PRO A 79 -5.48 7.65 -11.52
N LEU A 80 -6.30 6.69 -11.93
CA LEU A 80 -5.80 5.37 -12.36
C LEU A 80 -4.95 5.45 -13.64
N ASP A 81 -5.07 6.52 -14.41
CA ASP A 81 -4.27 6.79 -15.62
C ASP A 81 -2.82 7.20 -15.31
N SER A 82 -2.49 7.56 -14.05
CA SER A 82 -1.11 7.83 -13.64
C SER A 82 -0.32 6.56 -13.30
N ILE A 83 -1.02 5.43 -13.14
CA ILE A 83 -0.41 4.14 -12.85
C ILE A 83 0.09 3.54 -14.16
N GLY A 84 1.40 3.44 -14.32
CA GLY A 84 2.03 2.87 -15.52
C GLY A 84 2.31 1.37 -15.40
N HIS A 85 2.21 0.79 -14.21
CA HIS A 85 2.47 -0.63 -13.99
C HIS A 85 1.59 -1.21 -12.88
N VAL A 86 1.02 -2.38 -13.15
CA VAL A 86 0.34 -3.24 -12.17
C VAL A 86 0.97 -4.62 -12.20
N GLY A 87 1.65 -5.00 -11.13
CA GLY A 87 2.24 -6.32 -10.94
C GLY A 87 1.51 -7.08 -9.83
N MET A 88 1.26 -8.37 -10.04
CA MET A 88 0.71 -9.25 -9.00
C MET A 88 1.43 -10.60 -9.02
N ARG A 89 1.86 -11.04 -7.84
CA ARG A 89 2.48 -12.35 -7.62
C ARG A 89 1.72 -13.09 -6.53
N THR A 90 1.26 -14.30 -6.82
CA THR A 90 0.58 -15.18 -5.85
C THR A 90 1.51 -16.32 -5.47
N LEU A 91 1.65 -16.57 -4.17
CA LEU A 91 2.31 -17.75 -3.62
C LEU A 91 1.25 -18.82 -3.37
N VAL A 92 1.48 -20.03 -3.89
CA VAL A 92 0.53 -21.15 -3.81
C VAL A 92 1.18 -22.36 -3.17
N GLY A 93 0.39 -23.17 -2.48
CA GLY A 93 0.84 -24.40 -1.86
C GLY A 93 -0.28 -25.44 -1.81
N ARG A 94 -0.15 -26.40 -0.89
CA ARG A 94 -1.18 -27.38 -0.59
C ARG A 94 -1.53 -27.36 0.90
N ASP A 95 -2.77 -27.69 1.23
CA ASP A 95 -3.23 -27.97 2.60
C ASP A 95 -2.95 -29.43 3.00
N GLU A 96 -3.41 -29.82 4.19
CA GLU A 96 -3.27 -31.18 4.74
C GLU A 96 -3.98 -32.25 3.89
N ASP A 97 -5.05 -31.86 3.18
CA ASP A 97 -5.80 -32.72 2.25
C ASP A 97 -5.18 -32.75 0.83
N GLY A 98 -4.06 -32.06 0.63
CA GLY A 98 -3.40 -31.95 -0.68
C GLY A 98 -4.09 -31.00 -1.66
N ARG A 99 -5.11 -30.25 -1.26
CA ARG A 99 -5.79 -29.26 -2.10
C ARG A 99 -4.93 -28.02 -2.28
N ARG A 100 -4.99 -27.42 -3.47
CA ARG A 100 -4.26 -26.17 -3.75
C ARG A 100 -4.86 -25.03 -2.93
N ILE A 101 -3.99 -24.28 -2.25
CA ILE A 101 -4.36 -23.08 -1.50
C ILE A 101 -3.44 -21.91 -1.88
N ASP A 102 -3.96 -20.69 -1.82
CA ASP A 102 -3.14 -19.48 -1.89
C ASP A 102 -2.53 -19.23 -0.50
N ARG A 103 -1.20 -19.15 -0.44
CA ARG A 103 -0.44 -18.92 0.80
C ARG A 103 -0.04 -17.46 0.99
N GLY A 104 -0.06 -16.69 -0.09
CA GLY A 104 0.16 -15.26 -0.04
C GLY A 104 0.01 -14.58 -1.39
N VAL A 105 -0.02 -13.26 -1.38
CA VAL A 105 -0.12 -12.43 -2.57
C VAL A 105 0.65 -11.13 -2.34
N TYR A 106 1.27 -10.64 -3.41
CA TYR A 106 1.97 -9.37 -3.47
C TYR A 106 1.47 -8.60 -4.68
N VAL A 107 0.98 -7.38 -4.48
CA VAL A 107 0.56 -6.45 -5.54
C VAL A 107 1.48 -5.23 -5.49
N VAL A 108 1.98 -4.82 -6.66
CA VAL A 108 2.73 -3.59 -6.84
C VAL A 108 2.05 -2.71 -7.88
N LEU A 109 1.87 -1.44 -7.55
CA LEU A 109 1.43 -0.40 -8.46
C LEU A 109 2.59 0.58 -8.59
N ALA A 110 3.00 0.94 -9.80
CA ALA A 110 4.00 1.98 -9.99
C ALA A 110 3.48 3.08 -10.90
N THR A 111 3.76 4.33 -10.54
CA THR A 111 3.46 5.48 -11.39
C THR A 111 4.64 5.75 -12.31
N GLY A 112 4.43 6.57 -13.35
CA GLY A 112 5.53 7.10 -14.16
C GLY A 112 6.29 8.25 -13.48
N MET A 113 5.88 8.67 -12.29
CA MET A 113 6.44 9.84 -11.61
C MET A 113 7.71 9.45 -10.83
N PRO A 114 8.82 10.17 -11.01
CA PRO A 114 10.00 9.99 -10.17
C PRO A 114 9.70 10.49 -8.75
N HIS A 115 9.80 9.60 -7.76
CA HIS A 115 9.57 9.91 -6.35
C HIS A 115 10.87 10.25 -5.61
N GLU A 116 11.98 9.61 -6.00
CA GLU A 116 13.30 9.88 -5.44
C GLU A 116 14.34 10.06 -6.57
N LEU A 117 15.21 11.06 -6.38
CA LEU A 117 16.35 11.36 -7.22
C LEU A 117 17.61 11.22 -6.36
N SER A 118 18.38 10.17 -6.58
CA SER A 118 19.68 9.99 -5.93
C SER A 118 20.80 10.22 -6.94
N ALA A 119 21.72 11.11 -6.63
CA ALA A 119 22.96 11.25 -7.38
C ALA A 119 23.81 9.99 -7.19
N VAL A 120 24.12 9.30 -8.27
CA VAL A 120 25.13 8.25 -8.29
C VAL A 120 26.43 8.91 -8.70
N THR A 121 27.37 8.99 -7.75
CA THR A 121 28.73 9.44 -8.03
C THR A 121 29.31 8.53 -9.11
N ALA A 122 29.86 9.13 -10.17
CA ALA A 122 30.51 8.37 -11.23
C ALA A 122 31.60 7.48 -10.64
N ASP A 123 31.71 6.25 -11.14
CA ASP A 123 32.84 5.37 -10.84
C ASP A 123 34.14 6.10 -11.25
N PRO A 124 35.11 6.29 -10.33
CA PRO A 124 36.36 7.01 -10.62
C PRO A 124 37.17 6.39 -11.77
N ASP A 125 36.92 5.12 -12.12
CA ASP A 125 37.60 4.42 -13.22
C ASP A 125 36.80 4.42 -14.54
N SER A 126 35.61 5.06 -14.58
CA SER A 126 34.80 5.18 -15.79
C SER A 126 35.29 6.33 -16.69
N PRO A 127 35.55 6.11 -17.99
CA PRO A 127 36.02 7.14 -18.92
C PRO A 127 34.97 8.22 -19.27
N LEU A 128 33.78 8.15 -18.68
CA LEU A 128 32.70 9.12 -18.88
C LEU A 128 32.36 9.79 -17.54
N PRO A 129 32.57 11.12 -17.39
CA PRO A 129 32.23 11.85 -16.18
C PRO A 129 30.72 12.16 -16.19
N VAL A 130 29.90 11.13 -16.06
CA VAL A 130 28.45 11.28 -15.98
C VAL A 130 28.00 10.88 -14.59
N THR A 131 27.74 11.88 -13.74
CA THR A 131 26.89 11.71 -12.57
C THR A 131 25.55 11.18 -13.09
N SER A 132 25.22 9.93 -12.81
CA SER A 132 23.95 9.35 -13.22
C SER A 132 22.93 9.55 -12.10
N ALA A 133 21.68 9.85 -12.45
CA ALA A 133 20.60 9.88 -11.48
C ALA A 133 19.90 8.52 -11.49
N LYS A 134 19.81 7.86 -10.33
CA LYS A 134 18.94 6.67 -10.20
C LYS A 134 17.54 7.15 -9.88
N PHE A 135 16.62 6.89 -10.80
CA PHE A 135 15.20 7.19 -10.62
C PHE A 135 14.51 6.01 -9.94
N ARG A 136 13.83 6.24 -8.82
CA ARG A 136 12.84 5.30 -8.29
C ARG A 136 11.44 5.84 -8.57
N PRO A 137 10.64 5.15 -9.39
CA PRO A 137 9.23 5.48 -9.54
C PRO A 137 8.51 5.35 -8.20
N GLU A 138 7.52 6.21 -7.98
CA GLU A 138 6.59 6.02 -6.87
C GLU A 138 5.90 4.66 -7.01
N ALA A 139 5.92 3.84 -5.95
CA ALA A 139 5.35 2.51 -6.01
C ALA A 139 4.65 2.12 -4.71
N PHE A 140 3.39 1.71 -4.84
CA PHE A 140 2.52 1.25 -3.78
C PHE A 140 2.54 -0.28 -3.73
N ARG A 141 2.71 -0.84 -2.54
CA ARG A 141 2.96 -2.28 -2.35
C ARG A 141 2.01 -2.81 -1.30
N PHE A 142 1.30 -3.87 -1.65
CA PHE A 142 0.35 -4.53 -0.78
C PHE A 142 0.72 -6.00 -0.70
N SER A 143 0.65 -6.59 0.49
CA SER A 143 0.96 -8.00 0.66
C SER A 143 0.12 -8.65 1.71
N LYS A 144 -0.28 -9.91 1.46
CA LYS A 144 -0.97 -10.74 2.45
C LYS A 144 -0.41 -12.14 2.46
N SER A 145 -0.47 -12.77 3.62
CA SER A 145 -0.07 -14.16 3.81
C SER A 145 -1.07 -14.88 4.71
N LEU A 146 -0.89 -16.19 4.91
CA LEU A 146 -1.74 -16.93 5.86
C LEU A 146 -1.53 -16.45 7.30
N ASP A 147 -0.30 -16.06 7.63
CA ASP A 147 0.08 -15.56 8.95
C ASP A 147 -0.26 -14.06 9.12
N ASP A 148 -0.41 -13.33 8.01
CA ASP A 148 -0.79 -11.92 7.96
C ASP A 148 -2.11 -11.72 7.19
N GLY A 149 -3.21 -11.76 7.93
CA GLY A 149 -4.56 -11.47 7.44
C GLY A 149 -5.36 -12.69 6.95
N GLY A 150 -4.69 -13.82 6.73
CA GLY A 150 -5.35 -15.09 6.41
C GLY A 150 -5.96 -15.17 5.01
N PRO A 151 -6.64 -16.29 4.69
CA PRO A 151 -7.10 -16.58 3.33
C PRO A 151 -8.08 -15.55 2.77
N GLY A 152 -8.91 -14.92 3.63
CA GLY A 152 -9.85 -13.89 3.22
C GLY A 152 -9.18 -12.60 2.75
N GLN A 153 -8.10 -12.16 3.40
CA GLN A 153 -7.36 -10.98 2.98
C GLN A 153 -6.51 -11.26 1.73
N ILE A 154 -5.96 -12.48 1.60
CA ILE A 154 -5.31 -12.93 0.36
C ILE A 154 -6.30 -12.85 -0.81
N ALA A 155 -7.48 -13.45 -0.68
CA ALA A 155 -8.49 -13.43 -1.74
C ALA A 155 -8.90 -11.99 -2.12
N ARG A 156 -9.10 -11.13 -1.11
CA ARG A 156 -9.43 -9.72 -1.33
C ARG A 156 -8.34 -8.98 -2.10
N LEU A 157 -7.08 -9.17 -1.73
CA LEU A 157 -5.96 -8.49 -2.41
C LEU A 157 -5.76 -9.04 -3.83
N ILE A 158 -6.00 -10.33 -4.07
CA ILE A 158 -6.04 -10.89 -5.43
C ILE A 158 -7.14 -10.23 -6.27
N ASP A 159 -8.35 -10.11 -5.73
CA ASP A 159 -9.47 -9.49 -6.43
C ASP A 159 -9.23 -8.00 -6.69
N PHE A 160 -8.58 -7.31 -5.75
CA PHE A 160 -8.15 -5.93 -5.90
C PHE A 160 -7.09 -5.77 -7.01
N GLY A 161 -6.04 -6.61 -7.00
CA GLY A 161 -5.02 -6.61 -8.05
C GLY A 161 -5.61 -6.89 -9.44
N ARG A 162 -6.53 -7.87 -9.55
CA ARG A 162 -7.27 -8.16 -10.79
C ARG A 162 -8.16 -7.01 -11.24
N LEU A 163 -8.79 -6.30 -10.30
CA LEU A 163 -9.59 -5.12 -10.60
C LEU A 163 -8.73 -4.02 -11.20
N LEU A 164 -7.61 -3.69 -10.54
CA LEU A 164 -6.69 -2.66 -11.01
C LEU A 164 -6.08 -3.01 -12.37
N GLY A 165 -5.66 -4.26 -12.58
CA GLY A 165 -5.14 -4.72 -13.86
C GLY A 165 -6.15 -4.64 -15.02
N ARG A 166 -7.46 -4.56 -14.75
CA ARG A 166 -8.49 -4.31 -15.77
C ARG A 166 -8.80 -2.83 -16.00
N LEU A 167 -8.59 -1.99 -14.99
CA LEU A 167 -8.99 -0.58 -15.01
C LEU A 167 -7.85 0.36 -15.37
N VAL A 168 -6.61 -0.01 -15.05
CA VAL A 168 -5.42 0.73 -15.47
C VAL A 168 -5.25 0.56 -16.98
N PRO A 169 -5.19 1.65 -17.75
CA PRO A 169 -5.02 1.60 -19.20
C PRO A 169 -3.70 0.90 -19.57
N SER A 170 -3.75 0.06 -20.60
CA SER A 170 -2.59 -0.57 -21.23
C SER A 170 -1.89 0.35 -22.22
#